data_AF-A0A437AL90-F1
#
_entry.id   AF-A0A437AL90-F1
#
_cell.length_a   1.000
_cell.length_b   1.000
_cell.length_c   1.000
_cell.angle_alpha   90.00
_cell.angle_beta   90.00
_cell.angle_gamma   90.00
#
_symmetry.space_group_name_H-M   'P 1'
#
loop_
_entity.id
_entity.type
_entity.pdbx_description
1 polymer ?
#
loop_
_entity_poly.entity_id
_entity_poly.type
_entity_poly.pdbx_seq_one_letter_code
_entity_poly.pdbx_strand_id
1 'polypeptide(L)'
;MSDDLFLQQIKIRESSKFIEQLLSRIDRNESGLKDLLKEEIENLKVLHIEYKKCLEEKKVIYEDRQPCKTRYFLKDGSTYVVDLKGNYKYLYDNKNRSITYHFNNGQIEKTFSNGIKEIRYPDGSVCIKFGEKDYDLYK
;
A
#
# COMPACT_ATOMS: atom_id res chain seq x y z
N MET A 1 15.82 9.54 -1.73
CA MET A 1 15.08 10.46 -2.65
C MET A 1 14.58 9.77 -3.92
N SER A 2 14.58 8.42 -3.99
CA SER A 2 14.23 7.62 -5.18
C SER A 2 12.77 7.12 -5.18
N ASP A 3 12.23 6.77 -4.01
CA ASP A 3 10.88 6.18 -3.90
C ASP A 3 9.75 7.13 -4.35
N ASP A 4 9.91 8.42 -4.04
CA ASP A 4 8.94 9.45 -4.47
C ASP A 4 8.97 9.63 -6.00
N LEU A 5 10.15 9.51 -6.62
CA LEU A 5 10.30 9.62 -8.07
C LEU A 5 9.72 8.40 -8.81
N PHE A 6 9.89 7.21 -8.25
CA PHE A 6 9.33 5.97 -8.83
C PHE A 6 7.80 5.93 -8.71
N LEU A 7 7.25 6.30 -7.54
CA LEU A 7 5.81 6.42 -7.34
C LEU A 7 5.21 7.53 -8.22
N GLN A 8 5.94 8.64 -8.41
CA GLN A 8 5.55 9.69 -9.35
C GLN A 8 5.59 9.19 -10.79
N GLN A 9 6.60 8.42 -11.21
CA GLN A 9 6.66 7.84 -12.56
C GLN A 9 5.51 6.86 -12.82
N ILE A 10 5.14 6.03 -11.85
CA ILE A 10 3.97 5.13 -11.97
C ILE A 10 2.69 5.95 -12.10
N LYS A 11 2.49 6.94 -11.22
CA LYS A 11 1.31 7.82 -11.30
C LYS A 11 1.22 8.57 -12.63
N ILE A 12 2.34 9.10 -13.12
CA ILE A 12 2.40 9.79 -14.41
C ILE A 12 2.05 8.82 -15.53
N ARG A 13 2.63 7.61 -15.53
CA ARG A 13 2.36 6.60 -16.56
C ARG A 13 0.91 6.14 -16.59
N GLU A 14 0.30 5.92 -15.42
CA GLU A 14 -1.13 5.58 -15.30
C GLU A 14 -2.01 6.74 -15.77
N SER A 15 -1.69 7.97 -15.37
CA SER A 15 -2.39 9.17 -15.83
C SER A 15 -2.28 9.36 -17.35
N SER A 16 -1.10 9.13 -17.93
CA SER A 16 -0.88 9.20 -19.38
C SER A 16 -1.69 8.14 -20.12
N LYS A 17 -1.73 6.90 -19.64
CA LYS A 17 -2.57 5.84 -20.22
C LYS A 17 -4.06 6.22 -20.17
N PHE A 18 -4.52 6.81 -19.07
CA PHE A 18 -5.89 7.27 -18.94
C PHE A 18 -6.21 8.39 -19.94
N ILE A 19 -5.30 9.35 -20.12
CA ILE A 19 -5.44 10.42 -21.12
C ILE A 19 -5.46 9.84 -22.54
N GLU A 20 -4.58 8.91 -22.88
CA GLU A 20 -4.57 8.24 -24.18
C GLU A 20 -5.88 7.47 -24.45
N GLN A 21 -6.43 6.80 -23.42
CA GLN A 21 -7.72 6.13 -23.51
C GLN A 21 -8.85 7.14 -23.74
N LEU A 22 -8.87 8.27 -23.03
CA LEU A 22 -9.85 9.34 -23.23
C LEU A 22 -9.78 9.92 -24.65
N LEU A 23 -8.58 10.24 -25.13
CA LEU A 23 -8.36 10.73 -26.49
C LEU A 23 -8.86 9.73 -27.53
N SER A 24 -8.56 8.44 -27.36
CA SER A 24 -9.01 7.40 -28.28
C SER A 24 -10.54 7.22 -28.31
N ARG A 25 -11.24 7.51 -27.19
CA ARG A 25 -12.71 7.47 -27.11
C ARG A 25 -13.36 8.72 -27.71
N ILE A 26 -12.71 9.88 -27.57
CA ILE A 26 -13.12 11.14 -28.21
C ILE A 26 -12.98 11.04 -29.73
N ASP A 27 -11.87 10.50 -30.22
CA ASP A 27 -11.59 10.32 -31.65
C ASP A 27 -12.60 9.36 -32.33
N ARG A 28 -13.19 8.43 -31.57
CA ARG A 28 -14.19 7.47 -32.06
C ARG A 28 -15.63 7.98 -32.04
N ASN A 29 -15.90 9.21 -31.55
CA ASN A 29 -17.26 9.78 -31.43
C ASN A 29 -18.28 8.90 -30.65
N GLU A 30 -17.81 7.92 -29.87
CA GLU A 30 -18.69 6.96 -29.15
C GLU A 30 -19.40 7.60 -27.94
N SER A 31 -18.86 8.71 -27.41
CA SER A 31 -19.46 9.49 -26.33
C SER A 31 -18.81 10.88 -26.28
N GLY A 32 -19.59 11.94 -26.02
CA GLY A 32 -19.03 13.28 -25.87
C GLY A 32 -18.11 13.36 -24.64
N LEU A 33 -17.08 14.20 -24.67
CA LEU A 33 -16.15 14.44 -23.55
C LEU A 33 -16.88 14.63 -22.20
N LYS A 34 -18.06 15.27 -22.22
CA LYS A 34 -18.92 15.48 -21.06
C LYS A 34 -19.36 14.18 -20.39
N ASP A 35 -19.67 13.14 -21.16
CA ASP A 35 -20.16 11.87 -20.63
C ASP A 35 -19.01 11.00 -20.09
N LEU A 36 -17.83 11.05 -20.72
CA LEU A 36 -16.60 10.44 -20.18
C LEU A 36 -16.18 11.08 -18.84
N LEU A 37 -16.24 12.41 -18.75
CA LEU A 37 -15.94 13.10 -17.48
C LEU A 37 -16.95 12.76 -16.39
N LYS A 38 -18.23 12.58 -16.72
CA LYS A 38 -19.25 12.13 -15.76
C LYS A 38 -18.98 10.70 -15.29
N GLU A 39 -18.62 9.79 -16.20
CA GLU A 39 -18.24 8.41 -15.86
C GLU A 39 -17.07 8.41 -14.87
N GLU A 40 -16.02 9.19 -15.14
CA GLU A 40 -14.85 9.25 -14.26
C GLU A 40 -15.17 9.87 -12.89
N ILE A 41 -15.99 10.93 -12.86
CA ILE A 41 -16.47 11.49 -11.61
C ILE A 41 -17.21 10.44 -10.78
N GLU A 42 -18.00 9.57 -11.43
CA GLU A 42 -18.73 8.51 -10.73
C GLU A 42 -17.78 7.42 -10.21
N ASN A 43 -16.78 7.02 -11.01
CA ASN A 43 -15.71 6.11 -10.57
C ASN A 43 -14.99 6.65 -9.33
N LEU A 44 -14.64 7.94 -9.33
CA LEU A 44 -13.97 8.60 -8.21
C LEU A 44 -14.85 8.63 -6.95
N LYS A 45 -16.17 8.81 -7.09
CA LYS A 45 -17.10 8.73 -5.94
C LYS A 45 -17.14 7.33 -5.36
N VAL A 46 -17.22 6.29 -6.20
CA VAL A 46 -17.20 4.90 -5.75
C VAL A 46 -15.90 4.62 -5.00
N LEU A 47 -14.75 5.01 -5.57
CA LEU A 47 -13.45 4.84 -4.93
C LEU A 47 -13.36 5.59 -3.59
N HIS A 48 -13.96 6.77 -3.48
CA HIS A 48 -14.01 7.52 -2.22
C HIS A 48 -14.86 6.84 -1.15
N ILE A 49 -15.98 6.23 -1.53
CA ILE A 49 -16.82 5.44 -0.63
C ILE A 49 -16.03 4.22 -0.13
N GLU A 50 -15.34 3.50 -1.02
CA GLU A 50 -14.49 2.38 -0.67
C GLU A 50 -13.34 2.79 0.25
N TYR A 51 -12.68 3.91 -0.04
CA TYR A 51 -11.62 4.46 0.79
C TYR A 51 -12.11 4.80 2.20
N LYS A 52 -13.28 5.45 2.32
CA LYS A 52 -13.90 5.74 3.62
C LYS A 52 -14.21 4.46 4.40
N LYS A 53 -14.70 3.42 3.72
CA LYS A 53 -14.96 2.12 4.35
C LYS A 53 -13.65 1.48 4.85
N CYS A 54 -12.59 1.49 4.04
CA CYS A 54 -11.27 1.00 4.44
C CYS A 54 -10.72 1.75 5.66
N LEU A 55 -10.88 3.08 5.72
CA LEU A 55 -10.48 3.88 6.88
C LEU A 55 -11.27 3.52 8.14
N GLU A 56 -12.58 3.31 8.01
CA GLU A 56 -13.43 2.89 9.13
C GLU A 56 -13.02 1.53 9.70
N GLU A 57 -12.64 0.59 8.82
CA GLU A 57 -12.15 -0.75 9.19
C GLU A 57 -10.77 -0.72 9.85
N LYS A 58 -9.93 0.28 9.54
CA LYS A 58 -8.58 0.43 10.11
C LYS A 58 -8.54 1.34 11.35
N LYS A 59 -9.67 1.66 11.96
CA LYS A 59 -9.71 2.42 13.22
C LYS A 59 -9.14 1.60 14.39
N VAL A 60 -8.39 2.28 15.26
CA VAL A 60 -7.93 1.72 16.54
C VAL A 60 -9.13 1.53 17.46
N ILE A 61 -9.30 0.33 17.99
CA ILE A 61 -10.36 -0.02 18.95
C ILE A 61 -9.83 -0.28 20.36
N TYR A 62 -8.55 -0.64 20.48
CA TYR A 62 -7.93 -0.93 21.77
C TYR A 62 -6.41 -0.68 21.73
N GLU A 63 -5.86 -0.31 22.87
CA GLU A 63 -4.45 -0.02 23.07
C GLU A 63 -3.91 -0.79 24.29
N ASP A 64 -2.84 -1.55 24.10
CA ASP A 64 -2.09 -2.30 25.11
C ASP A 64 -0.71 -1.64 25.29
N ARG A 65 -0.55 -0.89 26.39
CA ARG A 65 0.68 -0.18 26.73
C ARG A 65 1.59 -1.04 27.59
N GLN A 66 2.81 -1.26 27.11
CA GLN A 66 3.85 -1.99 27.82
C GLN A 66 5.08 -1.10 28.06
N PRO A 67 5.95 -1.43 29.03
CA PRO A 67 7.09 -0.58 29.39
C PRO A 67 8.06 -0.27 28.25
N CYS A 68 8.07 -1.04 27.16
CA CYS A 68 9.02 -0.88 26.04
C CYS A 68 8.34 -0.67 24.68
N LYS A 69 7.01 -0.73 24.61
CA LYS A 69 6.23 -0.69 23.37
C LYS A 69 4.76 -0.47 23.65
N THR A 70 4.06 0.03 22.65
CA THR A 70 2.60 0.08 22.65
C THR A 70 2.07 -0.72 21.47
N ARG A 71 1.05 -1.53 21.73
CA ARG A 71 0.33 -2.31 20.72
C ARG A 71 -1.06 -1.75 20.52
N TYR A 72 -1.41 -1.48 19.27
CA TYR A 72 -2.73 -0.97 18.87
C TYR A 72 -3.46 -2.03 18.07
N PHE A 73 -4.70 -2.32 18.47
CA PHE A 73 -5.58 -3.26 17.81
C PHE A 73 -6.59 -2.51 16.95
N LEU A 74 -6.71 -2.92 15.69
CA LEU A 74 -7.59 -2.31 14.72
C LEU A 74 -8.92 -3.06 14.61
N LYS A 75 -9.98 -2.38 14.17
CA LYS A 75 -11.33 -2.92 14.05
C LYS A 75 -11.41 -4.13 13.12
N ASP A 76 -10.59 -4.18 12.07
CA ASP A 76 -10.49 -5.31 11.13
C ASP A 76 -9.68 -6.52 11.67
N GLY A 77 -9.23 -6.47 12.92
CA GLY A 77 -8.41 -7.50 13.55
C GLY A 77 -6.91 -7.36 13.29
N SER A 78 -6.48 -6.38 12.48
CA SER A 78 -5.06 -6.07 12.31
C SER A 78 -4.48 -5.47 13.59
N THR A 79 -3.16 -5.45 13.70
CA THR A 79 -2.48 -4.92 14.89
C THR A 79 -1.18 -4.24 14.48
N TYR A 80 -0.87 -3.07 15.02
CA TYR A 80 0.45 -2.46 14.85
C TYR A 80 1.10 -2.18 16.20
N VAL A 81 2.43 -2.18 16.21
CA VAL A 81 3.24 -1.95 17.40
C VAL A 81 4.24 -0.86 17.13
N VAL A 82 4.34 0.06 18.10
CA VAL A 82 5.34 1.13 18.12
C VAL A 82 6.23 0.98 19.34
N ASP A 83 7.46 1.48 19.27
CA ASP A 83 8.34 1.64 20.42
C ASP A 83 7.93 2.86 21.28
N LEU A 84 8.63 3.08 22.39
CA LEU A 84 8.38 4.23 23.28
C LEU A 84 8.62 5.60 22.63
N LYS A 85 9.40 5.65 21.54
CA LYS A 85 9.68 6.87 20.78
C LYS A 85 8.64 7.10 19.67
N GLY A 86 7.68 6.18 19.52
CA GLY A 86 6.68 6.23 18.47
C GLY A 86 7.12 5.64 17.13
N ASN A 87 8.31 5.02 17.06
CA ASN A 87 8.76 4.36 15.82
C ASN A 87 8.01 3.04 15.63
N TYR A 88 7.59 2.76 14.40
CA TYR A 88 6.99 1.48 14.05
C TYR A 88 7.96 0.32 14.29
N LYS A 89 7.48 -0.74 14.93
CA LYS A 89 8.19 -2.01 15.07
C LYS A 89 7.65 -3.04 14.08
N TYR A 90 6.34 -3.26 14.12
CA TYR A 90 5.68 -4.13 13.15
C TYR A 90 4.19 -3.83 12.99
N LEU A 91 3.63 -4.27 11.87
CA LEU A 91 2.22 -4.30 11.54
C LEU A 91 1.85 -5.74 11.15
N TYR A 92 0.89 -6.33 11.85
CA TYR A 92 0.19 -7.52 11.42
C TYR A 92 -1.10 -7.11 10.69
N ASP A 93 -1.23 -7.48 9.42
CA ASP A 93 -2.42 -7.29 8.60
C ASP A 93 -3.26 -8.57 8.61
N ASN A 94 -4.45 -8.49 9.21
CA ASN A 94 -5.34 -9.64 9.36
C ASN A 94 -5.92 -10.11 8.03
N LYS A 95 -6.20 -9.19 7.09
CA LYS A 95 -6.81 -9.52 5.79
C LYS A 95 -5.88 -10.38 4.95
N ASN A 96 -4.62 -9.98 4.88
CA ASN A 96 -3.60 -10.65 4.06
C ASN A 96 -2.83 -11.72 4.84
N ARG A 97 -3.06 -11.83 6.15
CA ARG A 97 -2.30 -12.66 7.09
C ARG A 97 -0.79 -12.44 6.89
N SER A 98 -0.39 -11.18 6.83
CA SER A 98 1.01 -10.78 6.61
C SER A 98 1.53 -9.94 7.75
N ILE A 99 2.80 -10.07 8.07
CA ILE A 99 3.48 -9.25 9.08
C ILE A 99 4.58 -8.41 8.43
N THR A 100 4.55 -7.10 8.66
CA THR A 100 5.53 -6.13 8.18
C THR A 100 6.36 -5.65 9.35
N TYR A 101 7.68 -5.82 9.32
CA TYR A 101 8.62 -5.30 10.30
C TYR A 101 9.32 -4.04 9.77
N HIS A 102 9.52 -3.07 10.65
CA HIS A 102 10.32 -1.88 10.39
C HIS A 102 11.60 -1.96 11.23
N PHE A 103 12.74 -1.91 10.55
CA PHE A 103 14.05 -1.96 11.19
C PHE A 103 14.66 -0.56 11.28
N ASN A 104 15.49 -0.35 12.30
CA ASN A 104 16.14 0.95 12.56
C ASN A 104 17.06 1.39 11.42
N ASN A 105 17.55 0.46 10.60
CA ASN A 105 18.37 0.76 9.43
C ASN A 105 17.54 1.26 8.23
N GLY A 106 16.21 1.38 8.34
CA GLY A 106 15.30 1.78 7.26
C GLY A 106 14.81 0.61 6.41
N GLN A 107 15.28 -0.62 6.67
CA GLN A 107 14.78 -1.81 5.99
C GLN A 107 13.36 -2.13 6.46
N ILE A 108 12.54 -2.61 5.54
CA ILE A 108 11.18 -3.09 5.81
C ILE A 108 11.08 -4.53 5.32
N GLU A 109 10.62 -5.44 6.17
CA GLU A 109 10.39 -6.84 5.77
C GLU A 109 8.92 -7.21 5.92
N LYS A 110 8.26 -7.59 4.83
CA LYS A 110 6.90 -8.12 4.83
C LYS A 110 6.93 -9.63 4.60
N THR A 111 6.50 -10.39 5.60
CA THR A 111 6.34 -11.84 5.52
C THR A 111 4.87 -12.18 5.28
N PHE A 112 4.59 -12.95 4.23
CA PHE A 112 3.26 -13.44 3.87
C PHE A 112 2.98 -14.79 4.54
N SER A 113 1.70 -15.16 4.64
CA SER A 113 1.26 -16.41 5.27
C SER A 113 1.80 -17.69 4.60
N ASN A 114 2.18 -17.61 3.33
CA ASN A 114 2.84 -18.68 2.58
C ASN A 114 4.36 -18.74 2.78
N GLY A 115 4.93 -17.90 3.66
CA GLY A 115 6.36 -17.88 3.96
C GLY A 115 7.21 -17.02 3.02
N ILE A 116 6.63 -16.46 1.95
CA ILE A 116 7.34 -15.50 1.08
C ILE A 116 7.67 -14.24 1.89
N LYS A 117 8.84 -13.66 1.66
CA LYS A 117 9.22 -12.37 2.22
C LYS A 117 9.54 -11.36 1.13
N GLU A 118 8.95 -10.18 1.23
CA GLU A 118 9.39 -8.99 0.50
C GLU A 118 10.27 -8.16 1.45
N ILE A 119 11.50 -7.87 1.03
CA ILE A 119 12.43 -7.02 1.76
C ILE A 119 12.66 -5.76 0.94
N ARG A 120 12.33 -4.61 1.51
CA ARG A 120 12.65 -3.30 0.94
C ARG A 120 13.79 -2.68 1.70
N TYR A 121 14.84 -2.30 0.98
CA TYR A 121 16.01 -1.65 1.54
C TYR A 121 15.88 -0.12 1.50
N PRO A 122 16.69 0.61 2.29
CA PRO A 122 16.61 2.07 2.37
C PRO A 122 16.92 2.80 1.05
N ASP A 123 17.59 2.13 0.13
CA ASP A 123 17.91 2.64 -1.22
C ASP A 123 16.73 2.48 -2.21
N GLY A 124 15.64 1.84 -1.77
CA GLY A 124 14.45 1.55 -2.57
C GLY A 124 14.50 0.20 -3.29
N SER A 125 15.61 -0.55 -3.19
CA SER A 125 15.71 -1.88 -3.79
C SER A 125 14.78 -2.87 -3.08
N VAL A 126 14.24 -3.81 -3.85
CA VAL A 126 13.29 -4.84 -3.35
C VAL A 126 13.84 -6.23 -3.65
N CYS A 127 13.87 -7.08 -2.62
CA CYS A 127 14.25 -8.47 -2.72
C CYS A 127 13.07 -9.35 -2.31
N ILE A 128 12.74 -10.35 -3.12
CA ILE A 128 11.76 -11.38 -2.77
C ILE A 128 12.51 -12.64 -2.36
N LYS A 129 12.18 -13.16 -1.17
CA LYS A 129 12.69 -14.44 -0.67
C LYS A 129 11.57 -15.44 -0.61
N PHE A 130 11.77 -16.54 -1.30
CA PHE A 130 11.01 -17.77 -1.12
C PHE A 130 11.79 -18.62 -0.07
N GLY A 131 11.13 -19.51 0.68
CA GLY A 131 11.71 -20.15 1.89
C GLY A 131 13.14 -20.72 1.77
N GLU A 132 13.82 -20.76 2.92
CA GLU A 132 15.22 -21.12 3.27
C GLU A 132 16.39 -20.89 2.29
N LYS A 133 16.27 -21.17 1.00
CA LYS A 133 17.30 -20.90 -0.02
C LYS A 133 16.60 -20.69 -1.33
N ASP A 134 16.42 -19.44 -1.75
CA ASP A 134 16.51 -19.00 -3.14
C ASP A 134 16.29 -17.47 -3.18
N TYR A 135 17.23 -16.78 -3.81
CA TYR A 135 17.23 -15.32 -3.96
C TYR A 135 16.96 -14.98 -5.42
N ASP A 136 15.75 -14.50 -5.73
CA ASP A 136 15.53 -13.77 -6.96
C ASP A 136 15.75 -12.28 -6.68
N LEU A 137 16.95 -11.80 -7.01
CA LEU A 137 17.24 -10.37 -7.13
C LEU A 137 16.67 -9.89 -8.47
N TYR A 138 15.50 -9.26 -8.44
CA TYR A 138 15.07 -8.44 -9.57
C TYR A 138 15.89 -7.13 -9.53
N LYS A 139 16.84 -7.01 -10.47
CA LYS A 139 17.55 -5.76 -10.78
C LYS A 139 16.76 -4.95 -11.80
#